data_AF-A0A8J2IY48-F1
#
_entry.id   AF-A0A8J2IY48-F1
#
_cell.length_a   1.000
_cell.length_b   1.000
_cell.length_c   1.000
_cell.angle_alpha   90.00
_cell.angle_beta   90.00
_cell.angle_gamma   90.00
#
_symmetry.space_group_name_H-M   'P 1'
#
loop_
_entity.id
_entity.type
_entity.pdbx_description
1 polymer ?
#
loop_
_entity_poly.entity_id
_entity_poly.type
_entity_poly.pdbx_seq_one_letter_code
_entity_poly.pdbx_strand_id
1 'polypeptide(L)'
;MKLSDFRFHALVAAALFATTAFAEHTSNWAVLVCTSRFWFNYRHLANVLSMYRTVKRLGIPDSQIILMLPDDMACNPRNAFPGTVYSNSDRAVDLYGDNIEVDYRGYEVTVENFIRLLTDRVGAEMPRSKRLLTDDRSNILVYMTGHGGNEFLKFQDAEEIGAFDLANAFEEMWEKKRYHEILFMIDTCQANTMYSRLYSPNIIATGSSKLDQSSYSHHADNDVGVAVIDRYTYYNLEFLENNVKDLNSQKTVGELFDSYDYSKIHSHAGVRYDLFPGGEENARSRLITDFFGNIQNVEVDRSGNLTLEEDLLALSKKIALLRQKEAEATKETVEDKVSAQAPASAPTESARKIQKPKALTDDNWWTKKVVGATALAGCGLLWALGSVLEG
;
A
#
# COMPACT_ATOMS: atom_id res chain seq x y z
N MET A 1 -21.46 -50.34 -37.00
CA MET A 1 -21.14 -48.89 -37.03
C MET A 1 -19.72 -48.68 -36.53
N LYS A 2 -19.10 -47.53 -36.82
CA LYS A 2 -17.64 -47.41 -36.91
C LYS A 2 -17.00 -46.91 -35.60
N LEU A 3 -15.79 -47.43 -35.30
CA LEU A 3 -14.92 -46.95 -34.23
C LEU A 3 -14.41 -45.49 -34.43
N SER A 4 -14.68 -44.86 -35.58
CA SER A 4 -14.42 -43.44 -35.83
C SER A 4 -15.28 -42.52 -34.95
N ASP A 5 -16.51 -42.91 -34.70
CA ASP A 5 -17.55 -41.96 -34.24
C ASP A 5 -17.34 -41.63 -32.75
N PHE A 6 -16.88 -42.63 -31.97
CA PHE A 6 -16.48 -42.46 -30.57
C PHE A 6 -15.28 -41.51 -30.39
N ARG A 7 -14.29 -41.54 -31.30
CA ARG A 7 -13.14 -40.62 -31.23
C ARG A 7 -13.56 -39.18 -31.57
N PHE A 8 -14.48 -39.02 -32.51
CA PHE A 8 -15.01 -37.70 -32.86
C PHE A 8 -15.81 -37.09 -31.70
N HIS A 9 -16.67 -37.88 -31.05
CA HIS A 9 -17.44 -37.41 -29.88
C HIS A 9 -16.55 -37.13 -28.66
N ALA A 10 -15.46 -37.89 -28.44
CA ALA A 10 -14.49 -37.60 -27.39
C ALA A 10 -13.70 -36.29 -27.65
N LEU A 11 -13.34 -36.00 -28.90
CA LEU A 11 -12.68 -34.74 -29.28
C LEU A 11 -13.62 -33.53 -29.18
N VAL A 12 -14.88 -33.67 -29.57
CA VAL A 12 -15.90 -32.61 -29.41
C VAL A 12 -16.23 -32.39 -27.93
N ALA A 13 -16.29 -33.45 -27.11
CA ALA A 13 -16.43 -33.32 -25.66
C ALA A 13 -15.20 -32.62 -25.04
N ALA A 14 -13.98 -32.96 -25.44
CA ALA A 14 -12.77 -32.28 -24.98
C ALA A 14 -12.72 -30.79 -25.39
N ALA A 15 -13.30 -30.44 -26.55
CA ALA A 15 -13.46 -29.04 -26.97
C ALA A 15 -14.60 -28.29 -26.24
N LEU A 16 -15.64 -29.00 -25.77
CA LEU A 16 -16.70 -28.44 -24.92
C LEU A 16 -16.29 -28.37 -23.44
N PHE A 17 -15.28 -29.16 -23.03
CA PHE A 17 -14.52 -29.00 -21.79
C PHE A 17 -13.23 -28.19 -22.01
N ALA A 18 -13.15 -27.40 -23.09
CA ALA A 18 -12.28 -26.23 -23.09
C ALA A 18 -12.80 -25.33 -21.97
N THR A 19 -12.09 -25.37 -20.84
CA THR A 19 -12.48 -24.75 -19.59
C THR A 19 -12.96 -23.33 -19.83
N THR A 20 -14.16 -23.01 -19.34
CA THR A 20 -14.43 -21.66 -18.82
C THR A 20 -13.51 -21.44 -17.63
N ALA A 21 -12.23 -21.24 -17.92
CA ALA A 21 -11.34 -20.56 -17.02
C ALA A 21 -11.97 -19.18 -16.88
N PHE A 22 -12.61 -18.94 -15.74
CA PHE A 22 -12.68 -17.60 -15.20
C PHE A 22 -11.25 -17.09 -15.26
N ALA A 23 -11.00 -16.08 -16.08
CA ALA A 23 -9.66 -15.59 -16.33
C ALA A 23 -9.19 -14.90 -15.06
N GLU A 24 -8.63 -15.67 -14.14
CA GLU A 24 -8.04 -15.18 -12.91
C GLU A 24 -6.97 -14.16 -13.31
N HIS A 25 -7.19 -12.92 -12.88
CA HIS A 25 -6.32 -11.82 -13.19
C HIS A 25 -4.96 -12.05 -12.53
N THR A 26 -3.89 -11.65 -13.21
CA THR A 26 -2.51 -12.01 -12.88
C THR A 26 -1.69 -10.85 -12.33
N SER A 27 -2.21 -9.62 -12.38
CA SER A 27 -1.67 -8.50 -11.62
C SER A 27 -2.72 -7.45 -11.28
N ASN A 28 -2.48 -6.71 -10.20
CA ASN A 28 -3.28 -5.55 -9.78
C ASN A 28 -2.42 -4.29 -9.85
N TRP A 29 -2.97 -3.25 -10.43
CA TRP A 29 -2.34 -1.94 -10.59
C TRP A 29 -3.19 -0.84 -9.99
N ALA A 30 -2.56 0.22 -9.51
CA ALA A 30 -3.25 1.41 -9.03
C ALA A 30 -2.76 2.65 -9.79
N VAL A 31 -3.67 3.51 -10.23
CA VAL A 31 -3.37 4.82 -10.82
C VAL A 31 -4.07 5.85 -9.95
N LEU A 32 -3.27 6.59 -9.16
CA LEU A 32 -3.75 7.44 -8.08
C LEU A 32 -3.41 8.90 -8.39
N VAL A 33 -4.43 9.71 -8.68
CA VAL A 33 -4.27 11.04 -9.28
C VAL A 33 -4.90 12.12 -8.40
N CYS A 34 -4.05 12.98 -7.82
CA CYS A 34 -4.50 14.28 -7.32
C CYS A 34 -4.44 15.27 -8.48
N THR A 35 -5.53 15.99 -8.75
CA THR A 35 -5.55 16.95 -9.86
C THR A 35 -5.47 18.41 -9.41
N SER A 36 -5.50 18.66 -8.09
CA SER A 36 -5.56 20.01 -7.52
C SER A 36 -4.27 20.43 -6.82
N ARG A 37 -3.84 21.66 -7.10
CA ARG A 37 -2.68 22.31 -6.47
C ARG A 37 -3.10 23.37 -5.43
N PHE A 38 -2.12 23.97 -4.76
CA PHE A 38 -2.25 25.00 -3.72
C PHE A 38 -2.75 24.51 -2.36
N TRP A 39 -2.30 25.18 -1.29
CA TRP A 39 -2.52 24.80 0.11
C TRP A 39 -3.99 24.58 0.51
N PHE A 40 -4.92 25.37 -0.03
CA PHE A 40 -6.35 25.22 0.27
C PHE A 40 -6.98 23.92 -0.30
N ASN A 41 -6.22 23.17 -1.10
CA ASN A 41 -6.60 21.86 -1.65
C ASN A 41 -5.82 20.70 -1.01
N TYR A 42 -5.17 20.92 0.14
CA TYR A 42 -4.42 19.91 0.91
C TYR A 42 -5.10 18.54 0.94
N ARG A 43 -6.40 18.50 1.27
CA ARG A 43 -7.23 17.29 1.29
C ARG A 43 -7.17 16.43 0.02
N HIS A 44 -7.10 17.01 -1.18
CA HIS A 44 -7.05 16.22 -2.42
C HIS A 44 -5.72 15.43 -2.53
N LEU A 45 -4.62 15.98 -2.01
CA LEU A 45 -3.36 15.25 -1.90
C LEU A 45 -3.42 14.22 -0.77
N ALA A 46 -3.94 14.58 0.41
CA ALA A 46 -4.07 13.64 1.53
C ALA A 46 -4.98 12.44 1.19
N ASN A 47 -6.11 12.67 0.51
CA ASN A 47 -7.00 11.65 -0.05
C ASN A 47 -6.21 10.58 -0.85
N VAL A 48 -5.38 11.04 -1.79
CA VAL A 48 -4.55 10.19 -2.67
C VAL A 48 -3.48 9.44 -1.88
N LEU A 49 -2.83 10.09 -0.91
CA LEU A 49 -1.84 9.42 -0.07
C LEU A 49 -2.47 8.36 0.84
N SER A 50 -3.70 8.58 1.34
CA SER A 50 -4.43 7.57 2.11
C SER A 50 -4.84 6.36 1.24
N MET A 51 -5.23 6.59 -0.01
CA MET A 51 -5.46 5.51 -0.99
C MET A 51 -4.16 4.75 -1.32
N TYR A 52 -3.06 5.47 -1.57
CA TYR A 52 -1.72 4.90 -1.77
C TYR A 52 -1.32 3.99 -0.60
N ARG A 53 -1.46 4.47 0.64
CA ARG A 53 -1.17 3.67 1.83
C ARG A 53 -2.08 2.45 1.98
N THR A 54 -3.32 2.52 1.51
CA THR A 54 -4.25 1.38 1.53
C THR A 54 -3.81 0.29 0.54
N VAL A 55 -3.47 0.64 -0.70
CA VAL A 55 -2.95 -0.36 -1.68
C VAL A 55 -1.58 -0.91 -1.26
N LYS A 56 -0.71 -0.07 -0.68
CA LYS A 56 0.58 -0.48 -0.11
C LYS A 56 0.41 -1.43 1.08
N ARG A 57 -0.55 -1.18 1.98
CA ARG A 57 -0.88 -2.05 3.13
C ARG A 57 -1.36 -3.42 2.66
N LEU A 58 -2.14 -3.44 1.59
CA LEU A 58 -2.62 -4.65 0.92
C LEU A 58 -1.60 -5.21 -0.08
N GLY A 59 -0.37 -4.68 -0.07
CA GLY A 59 0.83 -5.30 -0.62
C GLY A 59 1.16 -4.96 -2.07
N ILE A 60 0.40 -4.11 -2.76
CA ILE A 60 0.73 -3.73 -4.14
C ILE A 60 2.08 -3.00 -4.12
N PRO A 61 3.09 -3.45 -4.91
CA PRO A 61 4.42 -2.84 -4.94
C PRO A 61 4.42 -1.53 -5.72
N ASP A 62 5.37 -0.64 -5.45
CA ASP A 62 5.45 0.68 -6.12
C ASP A 62 5.60 0.57 -7.64
N SER A 63 6.27 -0.49 -8.13
CA SER A 63 6.33 -0.79 -9.57
C SER A 63 5.00 -1.14 -10.24
N GLN A 64 3.89 -1.18 -9.49
CA GLN A 64 2.50 -1.37 -9.93
C GLN A 64 1.56 -0.23 -9.48
N ILE A 65 2.10 0.83 -8.87
CA ILE A 65 1.34 2.02 -8.46
C ILE A 65 1.89 3.21 -9.24
N ILE A 66 1.02 3.92 -9.96
CA ILE A 66 1.35 5.19 -10.59
C ILE A 66 0.78 6.31 -9.72
N LEU A 67 1.65 7.12 -9.12
CA LEU A 67 1.26 8.21 -8.22
C LEU A 67 1.51 9.58 -8.86
N MET A 68 0.45 10.38 -8.99
CA MET A 68 0.50 11.72 -9.59
C MET A 68 0.10 12.79 -8.57
N LEU A 69 1.08 13.63 -8.16
CA LEU A 69 0.88 14.72 -7.20
C LEU A 69 1.31 16.09 -7.78
N PRO A 70 0.38 17.04 -7.96
CA PRO A 70 0.61 18.31 -8.68
C PRO A 70 1.21 19.42 -7.81
N ASP A 71 1.41 19.16 -6.52
CA ASP A 71 1.97 20.07 -5.53
C ASP A 71 2.56 19.23 -4.38
N ASP A 72 3.43 19.81 -3.54
CA ASP A 72 4.00 19.14 -2.37
C ASP A 72 3.56 19.86 -1.09
N MET A 73 2.63 19.24 -0.36
CA MET A 73 2.13 19.78 0.91
C MET A 73 3.11 19.53 2.06
N ALA A 74 3.93 18.49 2.02
CA ALA A 74 4.93 18.19 3.04
C ALA A 74 6.02 19.28 3.07
N CYS A 75 6.43 19.77 1.89
CA CYS A 75 7.43 20.82 1.72
C CYS A 75 6.84 22.25 1.65
N ASN A 76 5.53 22.43 1.82
CA ASN A 76 4.91 23.75 1.69
C ASN A 76 5.29 24.68 2.87
N PRO A 77 5.68 25.95 2.63
CA PRO A 77 5.98 26.89 3.72
C PRO A 77 4.82 27.23 4.66
N ARG A 78 3.58 26.84 4.31
CA ARG A 78 2.40 26.95 5.19
C ARG A 78 2.20 25.74 6.10
N ASN A 79 2.92 24.64 5.88
CA ASN A 79 2.78 23.44 6.68
C ASN A 79 3.44 23.64 8.05
N ALA A 80 2.64 23.60 9.11
CA ALA A 80 3.11 23.64 10.49
C ALA A 80 3.93 22.39 10.87
N PHE A 81 3.87 21.32 10.07
CA PHE A 81 4.54 20.03 10.29
C PHE A 81 5.41 19.66 9.06
N PRO A 82 6.59 20.30 8.87
CA PRO A 82 7.43 20.10 7.69
C PRO A 82 7.79 18.62 7.46
N GLY A 83 7.71 18.20 6.20
CA GLY A 83 8.02 16.83 5.79
C GLY A 83 6.90 15.81 6.01
N THR A 84 5.73 16.22 6.54
CA THR A 84 4.61 15.30 6.87
C THR A 84 3.28 15.76 6.29
N VAL A 85 2.35 14.81 6.10
CA VAL A 85 0.97 15.06 5.66
C VAL A 85 0.00 14.22 6.49
N TYR A 86 -1.13 14.76 6.94
CA TYR A 86 -2.09 14.08 7.81
C TYR A 86 -3.52 14.25 7.31
N SER A 87 -4.34 13.19 7.31
CA SER A 87 -5.77 13.27 6.95
C SER A 87 -6.73 13.43 8.14
N ASN A 88 -6.20 13.62 9.35
CA ASN A 88 -6.95 13.78 10.58
C ASN A 88 -6.15 14.63 11.61
N SER A 89 -6.85 15.21 12.58
CA SER A 89 -6.26 16.12 13.56
C SER A 89 -5.58 15.44 14.76
N ASP A 90 -5.83 14.14 14.98
CA ASP A 90 -5.04 13.35 15.94
C ASP A 90 -3.62 13.03 15.42
N ARG A 91 -3.41 13.16 14.10
CA ARG A 91 -2.11 13.00 13.41
C ARG A 91 -1.46 11.64 13.68
N ALA A 92 -2.26 10.60 13.90
CA ALA A 92 -1.80 9.25 14.22
C ALA A 92 -0.97 8.59 13.10
N VAL A 93 -1.14 9.03 11.85
CA VAL A 93 -0.46 8.45 10.68
C VAL A 93 0.02 9.57 9.75
N ASP A 94 1.34 9.74 9.65
CA ASP A 94 1.92 10.52 8.55
C ASP A 94 1.72 9.77 7.23
N LEU A 95 1.09 10.45 6.29
CA LEU A 95 0.71 9.95 4.99
C LEU A 95 1.85 10.02 3.97
N TYR A 96 2.79 10.97 4.14
CA TYR A 96 3.94 11.16 3.25
C TYR A 96 5.01 10.12 3.58
N GLY A 97 5.65 10.23 4.76
CA GLY A 97 6.64 9.28 5.26
C GLY A 97 7.85 9.08 4.33
N ASP A 98 8.66 8.07 4.66
CA ASP A 98 9.91 7.79 3.95
C ASP A 98 9.74 6.92 2.68
N ASN A 99 8.56 6.29 2.49
CA ASN A 99 8.33 5.21 1.52
C ASN A 99 7.29 5.58 0.43
N ILE A 100 7.23 6.85 0.06
CA ILE A 100 6.37 7.37 -1.00
C ILE A 100 7.13 7.48 -2.33
N GLU A 101 6.75 6.69 -3.33
CA GLU A 101 7.24 6.82 -4.70
C GLU A 101 6.24 7.65 -5.52
N VAL A 102 6.53 8.94 -5.70
CA VAL A 102 5.73 9.82 -6.58
C VAL A 102 6.31 9.80 -7.99
N ASP A 103 5.55 9.35 -8.98
CA ASP A 103 6.00 9.28 -10.38
C ASP A 103 5.92 10.63 -11.07
N TYR A 104 4.72 11.21 -11.14
CA TYR A 104 4.48 12.49 -11.80
C TYR A 104 4.36 13.58 -10.74
N ARG A 105 5.30 14.53 -10.75
CA ARG A 105 5.45 15.57 -9.71
C ARG A 105 5.19 16.96 -10.28
N GLY A 106 4.43 17.77 -9.55
CA GLY A 106 4.24 19.19 -9.89
C GLY A 106 3.70 19.38 -11.31
N TYR A 107 4.45 20.13 -12.12
CA TYR A 107 4.11 20.43 -13.51
C TYR A 107 4.03 19.21 -14.45
N GLU A 108 4.46 18.01 -14.03
CA GLU A 108 4.28 16.78 -14.82
C GLU A 108 2.84 16.22 -14.75
N VAL A 109 2.02 16.66 -13.79
CA VAL A 109 0.63 16.21 -13.63
C VAL A 109 -0.30 16.99 -14.56
N THR A 110 -0.25 16.69 -15.86
CA THR A 110 -1.08 17.31 -16.91
C THR A 110 -2.11 16.32 -17.44
N VAL A 111 -3.16 16.83 -18.10
CA VAL A 111 -4.14 15.98 -18.80
C VAL A 111 -3.44 15.13 -19.87
N GLU A 112 -2.50 15.74 -20.61
CA GLU A 112 -1.72 15.06 -21.64
C GLU A 112 -0.93 13.87 -21.08
N ASN A 113 -0.19 14.04 -19.98
CA ASN A 113 0.62 12.95 -19.42
C ASN A 113 -0.25 11.82 -18.86
N PHE A 114 -1.39 12.14 -18.26
CA PHE A 114 -2.34 11.14 -17.78
C PHE A 114 -2.95 10.33 -18.94
N ILE A 115 -3.41 11.00 -20.01
CA ILE A 115 -3.92 10.32 -21.20
C ILE A 115 -2.83 9.47 -21.88
N ARG A 116 -1.59 9.98 -21.99
CA ARG A 116 -0.46 9.24 -22.56
C ARG A 116 -0.10 7.99 -21.75
N LEU A 117 -0.16 8.06 -20.42
CA LEU A 117 0.04 6.92 -19.52
C LEU A 117 -1.00 5.81 -19.80
N LEU A 118 -2.29 6.18 -19.76
CA LEU A 118 -3.40 5.25 -20.02
C LEU A 118 -3.31 4.63 -21.41
N THR A 119 -2.96 5.41 -22.43
CA THR A 119 -2.96 4.97 -23.84
C THR A 119 -1.64 4.34 -24.33
N ASP A 120 -0.61 4.22 -23.48
CA ASP A 120 0.75 3.79 -23.82
C ASP A 120 1.50 4.69 -24.83
N ARG A 121 1.14 5.97 -24.86
CA ARG A 121 1.73 6.97 -25.76
C ARG A 121 2.86 7.76 -25.10
N VAL A 122 3.69 7.07 -24.31
CA VAL A 122 4.86 7.63 -23.61
C VAL A 122 6.16 7.22 -24.32
N GLY A 123 7.01 8.19 -24.64
CA GLY A 123 8.23 8.00 -25.44
C GLY A 123 9.23 7.02 -24.79
N ALA A 124 10.09 6.40 -25.60
CA ALA A 124 10.98 5.30 -25.16
C ALA A 124 11.94 5.70 -24.04
N GLU A 125 12.28 6.99 -23.94
CA GLU A 125 13.10 7.61 -22.91
C GLU A 125 12.45 7.64 -21.51
N MET A 126 11.12 7.51 -21.42
CA MET A 126 10.41 7.57 -20.14
C MET A 126 10.72 6.36 -19.25
N PRO A 127 11.06 6.58 -17.96
CA PRO A 127 11.47 5.52 -17.04
C PRO A 127 10.32 4.55 -16.76
N ARG A 128 10.66 3.33 -16.31
CA ARG A 128 9.67 2.25 -16.06
C ARG A 128 8.55 2.66 -15.09
N SER A 129 8.87 3.44 -14.05
CA SER A 129 7.86 3.87 -13.06
C SER A 129 6.79 4.80 -13.65
N LYS A 130 7.11 5.53 -14.74
CA LYS A 130 6.17 6.37 -15.50
C LYS A 130 5.41 5.59 -16.59
N ARG A 131 5.25 4.27 -16.44
CA ARG A 131 4.55 3.39 -17.40
C ARG A 131 3.58 2.45 -16.71
N LEU A 132 2.35 2.43 -17.19
CA LEU A 132 1.30 1.50 -16.76
C LEU A 132 1.47 0.16 -17.51
N LEU A 133 2.32 -0.75 -17.02
CA LEU A 133 2.68 -1.98 -17.76
C LEU A 133 1.64 -3.12 -17.58
N THR A 134 0.39 -2.82 -17.93
CA THR A 134 -0.78 -3.70 -17.81
C THR A 134 -1.11 -4.46 -19.10
N ASP A 135 -1.80 -5.60 -18.95
CA ASP A 135 -2.25 -6.53 -20.00
C ASP A 135 -3.73 -6.94 -19.85
N ASP A 136 -4.23 -7.89 -20.67
CA ASP A 136 -5.62 -8.40 -20.63
C ASP A 136 -5.94 -9.28 -19.41
N ARG A 137 -5.00 -9.41 -18.48
CA ARG A 137 -5.13 -10.08 -17.17
C ARG A 137 -4.71 -9.15 -16.04
N SER A 138 -4.76 -7.84 -16.24
CA SER A 138 -4.41 -6.85 -15.23
C SER A 138 -5.65 -6.09 -14.76
N ASN A 139 -5.99 -6.18 -13.48
CA ASN A 139 -7.03 -5.31 -12.90
C ASN A 139 -6.43 -3.96 -12.50
N ILE A 140 -7.20 -2.89 -12.65
CA ILE A 140 -6.71 -1.53 -12.41
C ILE A 140 -7.68 -0.76 -11.52
N LEU A 141 -7.21 -0.32 -10.35
CA LEU A 141 -7.83 0.74 -9.58
C LEU A 141 -7.41 2.09 -10.17
N VAL A 142 -8.36 2.86 -10.70
CA VAL A 142 -8.11 4.25 -11.10
C VAL A 142 -8.84 5.16 -10.11
N TYR A 143 -8.10 5.81 -9.21
CA TYR A 143 -8.65 6.76 -8.24
C TYR A 143 -8.23 8.18 -8.58
N MET A 144 -9.20 9.08 -8.74
CA MET A 144 -8.98 10.49 -9.05
C MET A 144 -9.68 11.40 -8.05
N THR A 145 -9.06 12.50 -7.63
CA THR A 145 -9.70 13.50 -6.78
C THR A 145 -9.25 14.92 -7.08
N GLY A 146 -10.20 15.85 -6.99
CA GLY A 146 -9.97 17.25 -7.29
C GLY A 146 -11.25 18.07 -7.38
N HIS A 147 -11.14 19.24 -8.01
CA HIS A 147 -12.28 20.08 -8.38
C HIS A 147 -12.77 19.74 -9.78
N GLY A 148 -14.08 19.81 -10.00
CA GLY A 148 -14.71 19.51 -11.29
C GLY A 148 -16.18 19.91 -11.30
N GLY A 149 -16.91 19.38 -12.27
CA GLY A 149 -18.33 19.66 -12.45
C GLY A 149 -18.94 18.71 -13.47
N ASN A 150 -20.01 19.16 -14.13
CA ASN A 150 -20.73 18.36 -15.11
C ASN A 150 -19.82 17.96 -16.29
N GLU A 151 -19.45 16.69 -16.34
CA GLU A 151 -18.60 16.05 -17.36
C GLU A 151 -17.15 16.57 -17.45
N PHE A 152 -16.62 17.24 -16.41
CA PHE A 152 -15.19 17.63 -16.37
C PHE A 152 -14.54 17.55 -14.97
N LEU A 153 -13.21 17.35 -14.95
CA LEU A 153 -12.33 17.44 -13.79
C LEU A 153 -11.14 18.36 -14.09
N LYS A 154 -10.86 19.34 -13.22
CA LYS A 154 -9.76 20.29 -13.38
C LYS A 154 -8.41 19.68 -13.03
N PHE A 155 -7.40 19.95 -13.85
CA PHE A 155 -5.99 19.67 -13.62
C PHE A 155 -5.23 20.98 -13.37
N GLN A 156 -4.52 21.05 -12.25
CA GLN A 156 -3.68 22.18 -11.81
C GLN A 156 -4.34 23.56 -11.80
N ASP A 157 -5.68 23.64 -11.79
CA ASP A 157 -6.45 24.88 -11.95
C ASP A 157 -6.15 25.64 -13.27
N ALA A 158 -5.70 24.89 -14.31
CA ALA A 158 -5.29 25.43 -15.61
C ALA A 158 -5.86 24.64 -16.81
N GLU A 159 -5.98 23.31 -16.68
CA GLU A 159 -6.52 22.41 -17.69
C GLU A 159 -7.77 21.69 -17.15
N GLU A 160 -8.55 21.08 -18.04
CA GLU A 160 -9.72 20.24 -17.70
C GLU A 160 -9.68 18.97 -18.53
N ILE A 161 -9.95 17.81 -17.91
CA ILE A 161 -10.21 16.54 -18.61
C ILE A 161 -11.72 16.29 -18.64
N GLY A 162 -12.26 15.95 -19.81
CA GLY A 162 -13.67 15.64 -19.98
C GLY A 162 -14.02 14.16 -19.74
N ALA A 163 -15.30 13.89 -19.47
CA ALA A 163 -15.85 12.53 -19.42
C ALA A 163 -15.63 11.77 -20.74
N PHE A 164 -15.63 12.48 -21.88
CA PHE A 164 -15.34 11.91 -23.20
C PHE A 164 -13.86 11.53 -23.38
N ASP A 165 -12.93 12.29 -22.80
CA ASP A 165 -11.50 11.99 -22.89
C ASP A 165 -11.16 10.73 -22.09
N LEU A 166 -11.75 10.56 -20.91
CA LEU A 166 -11.69 9.32 -20.11
C LEU A 166 -12.28 8.13 -20.88
N ALA A 167 -13.45 8.31 -21.50
CA ALA A 167 -14.10 7.26 -22.28
C ALA A 167 -13.22 6.78 -23.45
N ASN A 168 -12.64 7.72 -24.20
CA ASN A 168 -11.76 7.40 -25.32
C ASN A 168 -10.43 6.77 -24.85
N ALA A 169 -9.89 7.19 -23.69
CA ALA A 169 -8.66 6.62 -23.14
C ALA A 169 -8.87 5.18 -22.65
N PHE A 170 -9.97 4.89 -21.96
CA PHE A 170 -10.32 3.52 -21.55
C PHE A 170 -10.66 2.63 -22.75
N GLU A 171 -11.27 3.17 -23.81
CA GLU A 171 -11.48 2.41 -25.06
C GLU A 171 -10.16 2.05 -25.73
N GLU A 172 -9.21 2.99 -25.81
CA GLU A 172 -7.89 2.68 -26.37
C GLU A 172 -7.12 1.67 -25.50
N MET A 173 -7.35 1.64 -24.19
CA MET A 173 -6.83 0.57 -23.32
C MET A 173 -7.49 -0.78 -23.62
N TRP A 174 -8.80 -0.81 -23.86
CA TRP A 174 -9.56 -2.02 -24.18
C TRP A 174 -9.12 -2.63 -25.51
N GLU A 175 -9.11 -1.84 -26.58
CA GLU A 175 -8.67 -2.25 -27.92
C GLU A 175 -7.21 -2.71 -27.93
N LYS A 176 -6.35 -2.11 -27.10
CA LYS A 176 -4.96 -2.53 -26.91
C LYS A 176 -4.76 -3.67 -25.91
N LYS A 177 -5.84 -4.23 -25.34
CA LYS A 177 -5.76 -5.33 -24.36
C LYS A 177 -4.90 -5.00 -23.14
N ARG A 178 -5.12 -3.83 -22.54
CA ARG A 178 -4.36 -3.30 -21.40
C ARG A 178 -5.06 -3.40 -20.06
N TYR A 179 -6.23 -4.02 -19.98
CA TYR A 179 -6.86 -4.34 -18.71
C TYR A 179 -7.73 -5.59 -18.81
N HIS A 180 -7.94 -6.25 -17.68
CA HIS A 180 -8.96 -7.26 -17.47
C HIS A 180 -10.25 -6.60 -16.97
N GLU A 181 -10.19 -5.94 -15.81
CA GLU A 181 -11.27 -5.15 -15.21
C GLU A 181 -10.74 -3.81 -14.66
N ILE A 182 -11.55 -2.75 -14.72
CA ILE A 182 -11.22 -1.44 -14.13
C ILE A 182 -12.23 -1.11 -13.02
N LEU A 183 -11.71 -0.71 -11.86
CA LEU A 183 -12.49 0.00 -10.83
C LEU A 183 -12.12 1.48 -10.89
N PHE A 184 -13.02 2.30 -11.45
CA PHE A 184 -12.86 3.74 -11.55
C PHE A 184 -13.58 4.45 -10.40
N MET A 185 -12.82 5.10 -9.53
CA MET A 185 -13.31 5.85 -8.37
C MET A 185 -12.96 7.32 -8.51
N ILE A 186 -13.92 8.22 -8.33
CA ILE A 186 -13.68 9.65 -8.50
C ILE A 186 -14.36 10.54 -7.45
N ASP A 187 -13.57 11.32 -6.71
CA ASP A 187 -14.06 12.25 -5.70
C ASP A 187 -13.94 13.72 -6.16
N THR A 188 -15.06 14.28 -6.60
CA THR A 188 -15.22 15.64 -7.11
C THR A 188 -16.68 16.08 -7.08
N CYS A 189 -16.96 17.37 -7.24
CA CYS A 189 -18.31 17.86 -7.53
C CYS A 189 -18.84 17.28 -8.84
N GLN A 190 -20.08 16.78 -8.81
CA GLN A 190 -20.77 16.13 -9.92
C GLN A 190 -20.04 14.89 -10.49
N ALA A 191 -19.23 14.21 -9.66
CA ALA A 191 -18.42 13.04 -10.01
C ALA A 191 -19.12 11.98 -10.86
N ASN A 192 -20.42 11.73 -10.61
CA ASN A 192 -21.19 10.70 -11.32
C ASN A 192 -21.37 10.99 -12.82
N THR A 193 -21.09 12.22 -13.26
CA THR A 193 -21.11 12.62 -14.66
C THR A 193 -19.83 12.20 -15.40
N MET A 194 -18.70 12.03 -14.70
CA MET A 194 -17.40 11.71 -15.31
C MET A 194 -17.38 10.33 -15.96
N TYR A 195 -18.12 9.36 -15.41
CA TYR A 195 -18.24 8.03 -15.99
C TYR A 195 -19.48 7.85 -16.86
N SER A 196 -20.29 8.90 -17.11
CA SER A 196 -21.54 8.79 -17.90
C SER A 196 -21.29 8.45 -19.37
N ARG A 197 -20.10 8.81 -19.89
CA ARG A 197 -19.70 8.64 -21.28
C ARG A 197 -18.88 7.38 -21.57
N LEU A 198 -18.49 6.61 -20.54
CA LEU A 198 -17.75 5.36 -20.75
C LEU A 198 -18.60 4.36 -21.55
N TYR A 199 -17.97 3.64 -22.48
CA TYR A 199 -18.63 2.65 -23.35
C TYR A 199 -17.85 1.33 -23.48
N SER A 200 -16.61 1.28 -23.03
CA SER A 200 -15.76 0.09 -22.99
C SER A 200 -16.20 -0.90 -21.90
N PRO A 201 -16.11 -2.22 -22.12
CA PRO A 201 -16.61 -3.21 -21.17
C PRO A 201 -15.69 -3.39 -19.96
N ASN A 202 -16.15 -4.19 -18.98
CA ASN A 202 -15.41 -4.59 -17.77
C ASN A 202 -15.03 -3.43 -16.83
N ILE A 203 -15.79 -2.33 -16.86
CA ILE A 203 -15.58 -1.17 -15.98
C ILE A 203 -16.68 -1.11 -14.91
N ILE A 204 -16.26 -1.10 -13.64
CA ILE A 204 -17.06 -0.70 -12.49
C ILE A 204 -16.69 0.75 -12.19
N ALA A 205 -17.68 1.65 -12.13
CA ALA A 205 -17.41 3.06 -11.81
C ALA A 205 -18.21 3.55 -10.61
N THR A 206 -17.61 4.40 -9.78
CA THR A 206 -18.25 5.05 -8.65
C THR A 206 -17.75 6.48 -8.48
N GLY A 207 -18.63 7.37 -8.02
CA GLY A 207 -18.33 8.79 -7.84
C GLY A 207 -18.96 9.34 -6.57
N SER A 208 -18.40 10.43 -6.02
CA SER A 208 -18.86 10.98 -4.74
C SER A 208 -20.19 11.73 -4.79
N SER A 209 -20.55 12.35 -5.92
CA SER A 209 -21.73 13.21 -6.02
C SER A 209 -22.43 13.17 -7.38
N LYS A 210 -23.76 13.31 -7.36
CA LYS A 210 -24.61 13.35 -8.57
C LYS A 210 -24.49 14.69 -9.32
N LEU A 211 -24.96 14.71 -10.57
CA LEU A 211 -25.30 15.96 -11.29
C LEU A 211 -26.04 16.93 -10.35
N ASP A 212 -25.71 18.22 -10.45
CA ASP A 212 -26.20 19.32 -9.61
C ASP A 212 -25.84 19.22 -8.10
N GLN A 213 -24.93 18.33 -7.69
CA GLN A 213 -24.42 18.22 -6.32
C GLN A 213 -22.93 18.52 -6.22
N SER A 214 -22.52 19.10 -5.10
CA SER A 214 -21.10 19.24 -4.72
C SER A 214 -20.61 17.98 -4.00
N SER A 215 -19.31 17.71 -4.05
CA SER A 215 -18.63 16.90 -3.01
C SER A 215 -18.22 17.82 -1.86
N TYR A 216 -17.93 17.25 -0.70
CA TYR A 216 -17.73 17.98 0.56
C TYR A 216 -16.50 17.50 1.32
N SER A 217 -15.77 18.46 1.87
CA SER A 217 -14.65 18.19 2.76
C SER A 217 -15.08 17.64 4.13
N HIS A 218 -14.20 16.89 4.78
CA HIS A 218 -14.28 16.44 6.16
C HIS A 218 -13.04 16.89 6.95
N HIS A 219 -13.08 16.78 8.29
CA HIS A 219 -11.98 17.13 9.21
C HIS A 219 -11.25 18.46 8.88
N ALA A 220 -11.72 19.57 9.45
CA ALA A 220 -10.92 20.79 9.53
C ALA A 220 -9.84 20.63 10.60
N ASP A 221 -8.58 20.90 10.26
CA ASP A 221 -7.47 20.98 11.21
C ASP A 221 -7.06 22.45 11.39
N ASN A 222 -7.01 22.91 12.64
CA ASN A 222 -6.71 24.31 12.98
C ASN A 222 -5.21 24.65 12.88
N ASP A 223 -4.34 23.66 13.04
CA ASP A 223 -2.88 23.82 12.96
C ASP A 223 -2.43 23.83 11.48
N VAL A 224 -3.08 23.04 10.62
CA VAL A 224 -2.90 23.07 9.16
C VAL A 224 -3.68 24.24 8.51
N GLY A 225 -4.77 24.68 9.15
CA GLY A 225 -5.59 25.83 8.76
C GLY A 225 -6.58 25.57 7.61
N VAL A 226 -6.79 24.30 7.24
CA VAL A 226 -7.64 23.87 6.11
C VAL A 226 -8.32 22.52 6.44
N ALA A 227 -9.26 22.09 5.58
CA ALA A 227 -9.77 20.72 5.64
C ALA A 227 -8.74 19.73 5.08
N VAL A 228 -8.57 18.59 5.74
CA VAL A 228 -7.48 17.63 5.48
C VAL A 228 -7.91 16.33 4.80
N ILE A 229 -9.20 16.08 4.59
CA ILE A 229 -9.71 14.95 3.79
C ILE A 229 -11.08 15.29 3.19
N ASP A 230 -11.56 14.56 2.18
CA ASP A 230 -12.96 14.66 1.70
C ASP A 230 -13.85 13.54 2.21
N ARG A 231 -15.17 13.79 2.28
CA ARG A 231 -16.14 12.90 2.95
C ARG A 231 -16.24 11.53 2.29
N TYR A 232 -16.44 11.49 0.98
CA TYR A 232 -16.55 10.24 0.24
C TYR A 232 -15.28 9.41 0.39
N THR A 233 -14.12 10.04 0.23
CA THR A 233 -12.82 9.40 0.43
C THR A 233 -12.64 8.91 1.87
N TYR A 234 -12.98 9.71 2.88
CA TYR A 234 -12.94 9.30 4.29
C TYR A 234 -13.78 8.04 4.57
N TYR A 235 -15.03 7.98 4.11
CA TYR A 235 -15.88 6.83 4.38
C TYR A 235 -15.51 5.57 3.58
N ASN A 236 -14.92 5.71 2.39
CA ASN A 236 -14.28 4.60 1.70
C ASN A 236 -13.10 4.05 2.51
N LEU A 237 -12.21 4.92 3.01
CA LEU A 237 -11.07 4.51 3.84
C LEU A 237 -11.52 3.89 5.18
N GLU A 238 -12.52 4.46 5.84
CA GLU A 238 -13.16 3.91 7.05
C GLU A 238 -13.67 2.48 6.79
N PHE A 239 -14.30 2.21 5.65
CA PHE A 239 -14.73 0.86 5.28
C PHE A 239 -13.52 -0.07 5.07
N LEU A 240 -12.53 0.36 4.28
CA LEU A 240 -11.36 -0.43 3.91
C LEU A 240 -10.48 -0.78 5.13
N GLU A 241 -10.29 0.15 6.07
CA GLU A 241 -9.54 -0.07 7.31
C GLU A 241 -10.25 -1.03 8.27
N ASN A 242 -11.57 -0.90 8.42
CA ASN A 242 -12.32 -1.73 9.35
C ASN A 242 -12.59 -3.15 8.82
N ASN A 243 -12.79 -3.30 7.50
CA ASN A 243 -13.28 -4.55 6.90
C ASN A 243 -12.25 -5.26 5.99
N VAL A 244 -11.22 -4.58 5.49
CA VAL A 244 -10.22 -5.13 4.55
C VAL A 244 -8.82 -5.02 5.16
N LYS A 245 -8.59 -5.85 6.19
CA LYS A 245 -7.38 -5.84 7.02
C LYS A 245 -6.20 -6.57 6.36
N ASP A 246 -6.48 -7.60 5.57
CA ASP A 246 -5.51 -8.44 4.88
C ASP A 246 -6.10 -9.05 3.60
N LEU A 247 -5.25 -9.71 2.81
CA LEU A 247 -5.57 -10.27 1.49
C LEU A 247 -6.58 -11.43 1.50
N ASN A 248 -6.89 -12.03 2.65
CA ASN A 248 -7.90 -13.09 2.73
C ASN A 248 -9.32 -12.53 2.84
N SER A 249 -9.48 -11.20 2.96
CA SER A 249 -10.79 -10.57 3.12
C SER A 249 -11.71 -10.85 1.94
N GLN A 250 -12.82 -11.52 2.21
CA GLN A 250 -13.86 -11.84 1.22
C GLN A 250 -14.87 -10.69 1.03
N LYS A 251 -14.46 -9.45 1.35
CA LYS A 251 -15.32 -8.27 1.25
C LYS A 251 -15.46 -7.83 -0.20
N THR A 252 -16.70 -7.68 -0.64
CA THR A 252 -16.98 -7.34 -2.03
C THR A 252 -17.07 -5.84 -2.27
N VAL A 253 -16.85 -5.45 -3.52
CA VAL A 253 -17.08 -4.09 -4.03
C VAL A 253 -18.56 -3.67 -3.82
N GLY A 254 -19.49 -4.62 -3.90
CA GLY A 254 -20.90 -4.39 -3.53
C GLY A 254 -21.09 -4.01 -2.06
N GLU A 255 -20.42 -4.68 -1.12
CA GLU A 255 -20.51 -4.34 0.32
C GLU A 255 -19.90 -2.97 0.63
N LEU A 256 -18.84 -2.56 -0.08
CA LEU A 256 -18.30 -1.20 0.01
C LEU A 256 -19.36 -0.18 -0.43
N PHE A 257 -20.05 -0.43 -1.54
CA PHE A 257 -21.06 0.48 -2.07
C PHE A 257 -22.34 0.52 -1.23
N ASP A 258 -22.71 -0.58 -0.55
CA ASP A 258 -23.80 -0.59 0.43
C ASP A 258 -23.47 0.20 1.70
N SER A 259 -22.19 0.53 1.95
CA SER A 259 -21.79 1.39 3.07
C SER A 259 -21.98 2.89 2.80
N TYR A 260 -22.31 3.27 1.55
CA TYR A 260 -22.50 4.66 1.17
C TYR A 260 -23.80 5.23 1.75
N ASP A 261 -23.66 6.23 2.62
CA ASP A 261 -24.77 6.86 3.32
C ASP A 261 -24.77 8.38 3.10
N TYR A 262 -25.93 8.95 2.74
CA TYR A 262 -26.06 10.38 2.46
C TYR A 262 -25.85 11.26 3.71
N SER A 263 -26.25 10.81 4.89
CA SER A 263 -26.05 11.55 6.15
C SER A 263 -24.57 11.60 6.57
N LYS A 264 -23.77 10.62 6.15
CA LYS A 264 -22.31 10.62 6.25
C LYS A 264 -21.67 11.47 5.15
N ILE A 265 -21.90 11.13 3.88
CA ILE A 265 -21.18 11.68 2.72
C ILE A 265 -21.63 13.11 2.35
N HIS A 266 -22.85 13.50 2.73
CA HIS A 266 -23.55 14.76 2.38
C HIS A 266 -23.83 14.95 0.89
N SER A 267 -23.59 13.93 0.06
CA SER A 267 -23.91 13.90 -1.37
C SER A 267 -24.28 12.48 -1.79
N HIS A 268 -24.96 12.34 -2.93
CA HIS A 268 -25.40 11.04 -3.44
C HIS A 268 -24.25 10.40 -4.24
N ALA A 269 -23.47 9.56 -3.55
CA ALA A 269 -22.49 8.70 -4.18
C ALA A 269 -23.17 7.82 -5.24
N GLY A 270 -22.56 7.73 -6.42
CA GLY A 270 -23.07 6.95 -7.54
C GLY A 270 -22.25 5.69 -7.79
N VAL A 271 -22.88 4.75 -8.49
CA VAL A 271 -22.29 3.51 -8.99
C VAL A 271 -22.81 3.23 -10.41
N ARG A 272 -22.01 2.57 -11.25
CA ARG A 272 -22.34 2.18 -12.62
C ARG A 272 -21.74 0.80 -12.93
N TYR A 273 -22.56 -0.09 -13.52
CA TYR A 273 -22.23 -1.50 -13.77
C TYR A 273 -22.67 -2.04 -15.15
N ASP A 274 -23.36 -1.25 -15.97
CA ASP A 274 -23.94 -1.69 -17.26
C ASP A 274 -22.88 -2.09 -18.31
N LEU A 275 -21.64 -1.65 -18.12
CA LEU A 275 -20.47 -2.03 -18.91
C LEU A 275 -19.86 -3.36 -18.47
N PHE A 276 -20.25 -3.89 -17.31
CA PHE A 276 -19.68 -5.10 -16.74
C PHE A 276 -20.43 -6.34 -17.23
N PRO A 277 -19.75 -7.38 -17.76
CA PRO A 277 -20.42 -8.62 -18.17
C PRO A 277 -21.16 -9.26 -16.99
N GLY A 278 -22.41 -9.69 -17.19
CA GLY A 278 -23.26 -10.16 -16.09
C GLY A 278 -23.90 -9.03 -15.25
N GLY A 279 -23.63 -7.76 -15.58
CA GLY A 279 -24.27 -6.60 -14.98
C GLY A 279 -23.98 -6.42 -13.48
N GLU A 280 -24.95 -5.85 -12.76
CA GLU A 280 -24.82 -5.45 -11.37
C GLU A 280 -24.40 -6.61 -10.44
N GLU A 281 -25.00 -7.80 -10.57
CA GLU A 281 -24.71 -8.94 -9.69
C GLU A 281 -23.24 -9.38 -9.78
N ASN A 282 -22.70 -9.49 -11.00
CA ASN A 282 -21.31 -9.91 -11.22
C ASN A 282 -20.30 -8.79 -10.92
N ALA A 283 -20.65 -7.53 -11.15
CA ALA A 283 -19.81 -6.39 -10.75
C ALA A 283 -19.68 -6.30 -9.23
N ARG A 284 -20.81 -6.42 -8.51
CA ARG A 284 -20.87 -6.30 -7.05
C ARG A 284 -20.29 -7.48 -6.29
N SER A 285 -20.13 -8.64 -6.93
CA SER A 285 -19.53 -9.84 -6.33
C SER A 285 -18.00 -9.83 -6.35
N ARG A 286 -17.36 -8.96 -7.14
CA ARG A 286 -15.89 -8.79 -7.15
C ARG A 286 -15.37 -8.44 -5.76
N LEU A 287 -14.24 -9.02 -5.39
CA LEU A 287 -13.59 -8.72 -4.12
C LEU A 287 -12.90 -7.36 -4.20
N ILE A 288 -12.84 -6.65 -3.08
CA ILE A 288 -12.05 -5.42 -2.99
C ILE A 288 -10.55 -5.72 -3.21
N THR A 289 -10.10 -6.90 -2.80
CA THR A 289 -8.73 -7.40 -3.05
C THR A 289 -8.42 -7.57 -4.54
N ASP A 290 -9.42 -7.71 -5.41
CA ASP A 290 -9.23 -7.80 -6.86
C ASP A 290 -8.79 -6.48 -7.50
N PHE A 291 -8.83 -5.36 -6.75
CA PHE A 291 -8.38 -4.04 -7.20
C PHE A 291 -7.38 -3.38 -6.24
N PHE A 292 -7.50 -3.63 -4.92
CA PHE A 292 -6.65 -3.02 -3.90
C PHE A 292 -5.54 -3.94 -3.37
N GLY A 293 -5.62 -5.26 -3.60
CA GLY A 293 -4.68 -6.26 -3.08
C GLY A 293 -3.56 -6.63 -4.05
N ASN A 294 -2.46 -7.17 -3.56
CA ASN A 294 -1.44 -7.81 -4.39
C ASN A 294 -1.83 -9.26 -4.76
N ILE A 295 -1.44 -9.68 -5.95
CA ILE A 295 -1.50 -11.08 -6.41
C ILE A 295 -0.10 -11.65 -6.30
N GLN A 296 0.17 -12.38 -5.21
CA GLN A 296 1.43 -13.11 -5.08
C GLN A 296 1.31 -14.49 -5.73
N ASN A 297 1.81 -14.61 -6.96
CA ASN A 297 2.16 -15.89 -7.55
C ASN A 297 3.36 -16.48 -6.80
N VAL A 298 3.10 -17.14 -5.66
CA VAL A 298 4.13 -17.89 -4.93
C VAL A 298 4.42 -19.17 -5.70
N GLU A 299 5.38 -19.11 -6.62
CA GLU A 299 6.04 -20.32 -7.12
C GLU A 299 6.78 -20.98 -5.96
N VAL A 300 6.15 -21.98 -5.34
CA VAL A 300 6.77 -22.81 -4.31
C VAL A 300 7.80 -23.70 -4.97
N ASP A 301 9.02 -23.19 -5.16
CA ASP A 301 10.15 -23.98 -5.63
C ASP A 301 10.53 -25.01 -4.55
N ARG A 302 9.99 -26.21 -4.70
CA ARG A 302 10.22 -27.34 -3.81
C ARG A 302 11.68 -27.82 -3.82
N SER A 303 12.53 -27.36 -4.75
CA SER A 303 13.95 -27.74 -4.79
C SER A 303 14.74 -27.12 -3.63
N GLY A 304 14.41 -25.89 -3.21
CA GLY A 304 15.10 -25.19 -2.11
C GLY A 304 14.80 -25.75 -0.70
N ASN A 305 13.69 -26.48 -0.53
CA ASN A 305 13.37 -27.10 0.77
C ASN A 305 14.33 -28.23 1.15
N LEU A 306 14.82 -29.00 0.18
CA LEU A 306 15.75 -30.11 0.45
C LEU A 306 17.08 -29.58 1.00
N THR A 307 17.63 -28.53 0.40
CA THR A 307 18.86 -27.88 0.88
C THR A 307 18.67 -27.23 2.25
N LEU A 308 17.50 -26.62 2.51
CA LEU A 308 17.22 -25.99 3.80
C LEU A 308 17.06 -27.03 4.93
N GLU A 309 16.40 -28.16 4.66
CA GLU A 309 16.31 -29.27 5.62
C GLU A 309 17.69 -29.89 5.89
N GLU A 310 18.51 -30.10 4.86
CA GLU A 310 19.89 -30.59 5.02
C GLU A 310 20.75 -29.64 5.87
N ASP A 311 20.67 -28.32 5.64
CA ASP A 311 21.40 -27.31 6.42
C ASP A 311 20.91 -27.23 7.87
N LEU A 312 19.59 -27.27 8.12
CA LEU A 312 19.01 -27.34 9.47
C LEU A 312 19.46 -28.61 10.21
N LEU A 313 19.53 -29.74 9.51
CA LEU A 313 19.92 -31.02 10.07
C LEU A 313 21.45 -31.07 10.33
N ALA A 314 22.26 -30.43 9.47
CA ALA A 314 23.69 -30.20 9.72
C ALA A 314 23.93 -29.26 10.92
N LEU A 315 23.16 -28.17 11.03
CA LEU A 315 23.25 -27.22 12.13
C LEU A 315 22.88 -27.88 13.48
N SER A 316 21.80 -28.66 13.52
CA SER A 316 21.38 -29.39 14.73
C SER A 316 22.43 -30.38 15.23
N LYS A 317 23.07 -31.15 14.31
CA LYS A 317 24.22 -32.02 14.63
C LYS A 317 25.40 -31.23 15.20
N LYS A 318 25.71 -30.05 14.62
CA LYS A 318 26.80 -29.18 15.08
C LYS A 318 26.53 -28.63 16.49
N ILE A 319 25.29 -28.23 16.79
CA ILE A 319 24.85 -27.79 18.12
C ILE A 319 24.94 -28.94 19.14
N ALA A 320 24.53 -30.16 18.78
CA ALA A 320 24.63 -31.32 19.65
C ALA A 320 26.09 -31.67 19.99
N LEU A 321 26.99 -31.60 19.00
CA LEU A 321 28.43 -31.85 19.19
C LEU A 321 29.09 -30.78 20.06
N LEU A 322 28.74 -29.50 19.88
CA LEU A 322 29.22 -28.42 20.76
C LEU A 322 28.77 -28.63 22.21
N ARG A 323 27.50 -29.02 22.44
CA ARG A 323 27.00 -29.34 23.79
C ARG A 323 27.69 -30.55 24.42
N GLN A 324 28.08 -31.56 23.62
CA GLN A 324 28.90 -32.68 24.12
C GLN A 324 30.30 -32.20 24.54
N LYS A 325 30.97 -31.38 23.71
CA LYS A 325 32.27 -30.80 24.05
C LYS A 325 32.23 -29.89 25.27
N GLU A 326 31.17 -29.10 25.44
CA GLU A 326 30.94 -28.32 26.67
C GLU A 326 30.79 -29.25 27.88
N ALA A 327 30.02 -30.33 27.77
CA ALA A 327 29.84 -31.32 28.84
C ALA A 327 31.13 -32.09 29.18
N GLU A 328 31.99 -32.36 28.20
CA GLU A 328 33.29 -33.01 28.37
C GLU A 328 34.30 -32.06 29.03
N ALA A 329 34.44 -30.82 28.53
CA ALA A 329 35.28 -29.79 29.16
C ALA A 329 34.84 -29.45 30.60
N THR A 330 33.53 -29.55 30.89
CA THR A 330 32.98 -29.39 32.25
C THR A 330 33.27 -30.60 33.14
N LYS A 331 33.53 -31.79 32.58
CA LYS A 331 34.01 -32.96 33.35
C LYS A 331 35.49 -32.90 33.63
N GLU A 332 36.32 -32.54 32.64
CA GLU A 332 37.77 -32.39 32.82
C GLU A 332 38.10 -31.35 33.91
N THR A 333 37.39 -30.21 33.93
CA THR A 333 37.54 -29.19 35.00
C THR A 333 37.00 -29.60 36.38
N VAL A 334 36.31 -30.74 36.49
CA VAL A 334 35.88 -31.34 37.76
C VAL A 334 36.85 -32.42 38.24
N GLU A 335 37.43 -33.22 37.33
CA GLU A 335 38.42 -34.24 37.68
C GLU A 335 39.76 -33.63 38.16
N ASP A 336 40.18 -32.51 37.56
CA ASP A 336 41.39 -31.75 37.97
C ASP A 336 41.31 -31.12 39.39
N LYS A 337 40.16 -31.22 40.08
CA LYS A 337 39.95 -30.68 41.44
C LYS A 337 39.82 -31.73 42.55
N VAL A 338 40.07 -33.01 42.26
CA VAL A 338 39.89 -34.11 43.23
C VAL A 338 41.17 -34.52 43.98
N SER A 339 42.33 -33.90 43.70
CA SER A 339 43.61 -34.23 44.37
C SER A 339 44.21 -33.09 45.22
N ALA A 340 43.55 -32.76 46.35
CA ALA A 340 44.17 -32.10 47.50
C ALA A 340 43.33 -32.33 48.78
N GLN A 341 43.94 -32.83 49.86
CA GLN A 341 43.23 -33.33 51.05
C GLN A 341 43.36 -32.38 52.27
N ALA A 342 42.36 -32.41 53.17
CA ALA A 342 42.11 -31.41 54.24
C ALA A 342 42.91 -31.66 55.56
N PRO A 343 42.77 -30.82 56.63
CA PRO A 343 41.62 -30.99 57.54
C PRO A 343 41.04 -29.75 58.29
N ALA A 344 39.76 -29.92 58.69
CA ALA A 344 39.08 -29.47 59.93
C ALA A 344 38.94 -27.98 60.34
N SER A 345 37.72 -27.42 60.18
CA SER A 345 36.75 -27.16 61.30
C SER A 345 35.47 -26.46 60.79
N ALA A 346 34.34 -26.62 61.50
CA ALA A 346 32.98 -26.16 61.14
C ALA A 346 32.18 -25.89 62.44
N PRO A 347 31.02 -25.17 62.47
CA PRO A 347 29.96 -25.01 61.44
C PRO A 347 29.60 -23.52 61.16
N THR A 348 28.51 -23.08 60.47
CA THR A 348 27.29 -23.73 59.91
C THR A 348 26.80 -22.96 58.65
N GLU A 349 25.95 -23.60 57.83
CA GLU A 349 24.86 -23.08 56.93
C GLU A 349 24.91 -21.67 56.26
N SER A 350 24.44 -21.46 55.01
CA SER A 350 23.75 -22.35 54.04
C SER A 350 23.90 -21.92 52.56
N ALA A 351 23.70 -22.88 51.66
CA ALA A 351 23.23 -22.77 50.26
C ALA A 351 23.80 -21.68 49.32
N ARG A 352 24.78 -22.07 48.49
CA ARG A 352 25.21 -21.33 47.28
C ARG A 352 24.18 -21.54 46.15
N LYS A 353 23.51 -20.47 45.69
CA LYS A 353 22.49 -20.54 44.63
C LYS A 353 23.11 -20.33 43.23
N ILE A 354 22.97 -21.31 42.35
CA ILE A 354 23.42 -21.24 40.94
C ILE A 354 22.50 -20.29 40.16
N GLN A 355 23.08 -19.40 39.34
CA GLN A 355 22.31 -18.48 38.50
C GLN A 355 21.68 -19.21 37.31
N LYS A 356 20.38 -18.96 37.09
CA LYS A 356 19.66 -19.30 35.86
C LYS A 356 20.02 -18.30 34.74
N PRO A 357 19.89 -18.67 33.45
CA PRO A 357 20.10 -17.73 32.35
C PRO A 357 19.15 -16.54 32.46
N LYS A 358 19.69 -15.33 32.27
CA LYS A 358 18.95 -14.07 32.35
C LYS A 358 18.28 -13.77 31.01
N ALA A 359 17.04 -13.28 31.04
CA ALA A 359 16.35 -12.80 29.86
C ALA A 359 17.08 -11.60 29.22
N LEU A 360 16.92 -11.44 27.90
CA LEU A 360 17.31 -10.23 27.18
C LEU A 360 16.39 -9.06 27.58
N THR A 361 16.77 -8.35 28.63
CA THR A 361 16.13 -7.08 29.03
C THR A 361 17.16 -6.01 29.40
N ASP A 362 16.98 -4.86 28.73
CA ASP A 362 17.43 -3.51 29.10
C ASP A 362 18.95 -3.26 29.20
N ASP A 363 19.59 -3.16 28.03
CA ASP A 363 20.98 -2.69 27.90
C ASP A 363 21.10 -1.16 28.10
N ASN A 364 21.26 -0.82 29.37
CA ASN A 364 22.19 0.21 29.83
C ASN A 364 21.88 1.67 29.43
N TRP A 365 20.60 2.03 29.39
CA TRP A 365 20.09 3.41 29.26
C TRP A 365 20.85 4.46 30.08
N TRP A 366 21.19 4.14 31.34
CA TRP A 366 21.87 5.08 32.24
C TRP A 366 23.31 5.40 31.85
N THR A 367 24.12 4.42 31.42
CA THR A 367 25.47 4.70 30.90
C THR A 367 25.43 5.55 29.65
N LYS A 368 24.46 5.33 28.74
CA LYS A 368 24.28 6.20 27.56
C LYS A 368 23.97 7.65 27.94
N LYS A 369 23.17 7.88 29.00
CA LYS A 369 22.94 9.24 29.53
C LYS A 369 24.19 9.86 30.18
N VAL A 370 25.00 9.09 30.92
CA VAL A 370 26.25 9.59 31.52
C VAL A 370 27.29 9.95 30.46
N VAL A 371 27.43 9.12 29.41
CA VAL A 371 28.30 9.41 28.25
C VAL A 371 27.79 10.64 27.48
N GLY A 372 26.48 10.77 27.24
CA GLY A 372 25.90 11.96 26.61
C GLY A 372 26.12 13.24 27.43
N ALA A 373 25.92 13.18 28.75
CA ALA A 373 26.13 14.33 29.63
C ALA A 373 27.60 14.77 29.71
N THR A 374 28.54 13.83 29.73
CA THR A 374 29.98 14.14 29.72
C THR A 374 30.46 14.70 28.38
N ALA A 375 29.91 14.21 27.26
CA ALA A 375 30.17 14.80 25.94
C ALA A 375 29.66 16.25 25.83
N LEU A 376 28.43 16.52 26.30
CA LEU A 376 27.86 17.87 26.31
C LEU A 376 28.64 18.84 27.20
N ALA A 377 29.10 18.39 28.38
CA ALA A 377 29.96 19.19 29.25
C ALA A 377 31.32 19.50 28.59
N GLY A 378 31.91 18.54 27.87
CA GLY A 378 33.12 18.74 27.09
C GLY A 378 32.96 19.78 25.97
N CYS A 379 31.87 19.69 25.20
CA CYS A 379 31.56 20.68 24.15
C CYS A 379 31.30 22.08 24.74
N GLY A 380 30.60 22.18 25.88
CA GLY A 380 30.38 23.45 26.56
C GLY A 380 31.67 24.11 27.06
N LEU A 381 32.60 23.33 27.61
CA LEU A 381 33.93 23.80 28.01
C LEU A 381 34.79 24.24 26.82
N LEU A 382 34.77 23.49 25.71
CA LEU A 382 35.48 23.87 24.49
C LEU A 382 34.92 25.15 23.86
N TRP A 383 33.60 25.33 23.86
CA TRP A 383 32.95 26.55 23.36
C TRP A 383 33.26 27.76 24.25
N ALA A 384 33.27 27.59 25.58
CA ALA A 384 33.64 28.65 26.53
C ALA A 384 35.14 29.01 26.47
N LEU A 385 36.03 28.03 26.20
CA LEU A 385 37.44 28.30 25.96
C LEU A 385 37.67 29.01 24.62
N GLY A 386 36.93 28.64 23.57
CA GLY A 386 36.97 29.32 22.28
C GLY A 386 36.52 30.78 22.38
N SER A 387 35.40 31.06 23.04
CA SER A 387 34.89 32.44 23.19
C SER A 387 35.73 33.34 24.11
N VAL A 388 36.60 32.77 24.95
CA VAL A 388 37.60 33.50 25.75
C VAL A 388 38.93 33.68 24.98
N LEU A 389 39.14 32.96 23.87
CA LEU A 389 40.32 33.10 23.01
C LEU A 389 40.07 33.95 21.75
N GLU A 390 38.80 34.21 21.39
CA GLU A 390 38.37 35.06 20.27
C GLU A 390 37.85 36.45 20.71
N GLY A 391 37.97 36.80 22.00
CA GLY A 391 37.61 38.11 22.57
C GLY A 391 38.80 38.82 23.22
#